data_AF-A0A3D3DBF5-F1
#
_entry.id   AF-A0A3D3DBF5-F1
#
_cell.length_a   1.000
_cell.length_b   1.000
_cell.length_c   1.000
_cell.angle_alpha   90.00
_cell.angle_beta   90.00
_cell.angle_gamma   90.00
#
_symmetry.space_group_name_H-M   'P 1'
#
loop_
_entity.id
_entity.type
_entity.pdbx_description
1 polymer ?
#
loop_
_entity_poly.entity_id
_entity_poly.type
_entity_poly.pdbx_seq_one_letter_code
_entity_poly.pdbx_strand_id
1 'polypeptide(L)'
;MNGVVMMKIVALIAAAGKGKRMNTRISKPFIPIFGKPILAYTIEKFEKCKLIDKIYLAVSPEEKELCRKNIILKYNISKVKD
;
A
#
# COMPACT_ATOMS: atom_id res chain seq x y z
N MET A 1 1.51 1.62 -39.38
CA MET A 1 1.85 0.89 -38.15
C MET A 1 1.15 1.61 -37.01
N ASN A 2 0.04 1.05 -36.50
CA ASN A 2 -0.75 1.70 -35.47
C ASN A 2 0.02 1.64 -34.15
N GLY A 3 0.54 2.79 -33.71
CA GLY A 3 1.20 2.95 -32.43
C GLY A 3 0.18 2.79 -31.32
N VAL A 4 0.07 1.58 -30.77
CA VAL A 4 -0.68 1.36 -29.54
C VAL A 4 0.10 2.03 -28.42
N VAL A 5 -0.37 3.20 -27.97
CA VAL A 5 0.15 3.83 -26.76
C VAL A 5 -0.17 2.92 -25.60
N MET A 6 0.86 2.35 -24.97
CA MET A 6 0.71 1.53 -23.78
C MET A 6 0.25 2.42 -22.62
N MET A 7 -1.04 2.38 -22.30
CA MET A 7 -1.59 3.13 -21.18
C MET A 7 -1.15 2.49 -19.86
N LYS A 8 -0.46 3.26 -19.01
CA LYS A 8 -0.05 2.81 -17.67
C LYS A 8 -1.05 3.28 -16.63
N ILE A 9 -1.48 2.37 -15.76
CA ILE A 9 -2.39 2.67 -14.66
C ILE A 9 -1.63 2.54 -13.34
N VAL A 10 -1.68 3.60 -12.56
CA VAL A 10 -0.96 3.74 -11.30
C VAL A 10 -1.95 3.95 -10.16
N ALA A 11 -1.77 3.20 -9.07
CA ALA A 11 -2.50 3.43 -7.83
C ALA A 11 -1.65 4.25 -6.85
N LEU A 12 -2.20 5.33 -6.32
CA LEU A 12 -1.64 6.06 -5.18
C LEU A 12 -2.49 5.75 -3.94
N ILE A 13 -1.88 5.13 -2.94
CA ILE A 13 -2.56 4.78 -1.68
C ILE A 13 -2.06 5.72 -0.59
N ALA A 14 -2.94 6.59 -0.12
CA ALA A 14 -2.68 7.50 0.99
C ALA A 14 -2.84 6.78 2.34
N ALA A 15 -1.72 6.54 3.02
CA ALA A 15 -1.63 5.81 4.29
C ALA A 15 -0.80 6.55 5.36
N ALA A 16 -0.50 7.85 5.18
CA ALA A 16 0.21 8.67 6.16
C ALA A 16 -0.70 9.21 7.29
N GLY A 17 -2.00 8.90 7.24
CA GLY A 17 -2.98 9.40 8.20
C GLY A 17 -2.91 8.67 9.54
N LYS A 18 -2.71 9.41 10.63
CA LYS A 18 -2.59 8.87 12.00
C LYS A 18 -3.90 8.32 12.60
N GLY A 19 -5.05 8.52 11.96
CA GLY A 19 -6.32 7.94 12.41
C GLY A 19 -6.77 8.36 13.83
N LYS A 20 -6.49 9.61 14.24
CA LYS A 20 -6.70 10.12 15.62
C LYS A 20 -8.08 9.81 16.25
N ARG A 21 -9.14 9.72 15.44
CA ARG A 21 -10.49 9.35 15.91
C ARG A 21 -10.61 7.91 16.42
N MET A 22 -9.66 7.04 16.12
CA MET A 22 -9.66 5.64 16.57
C MET A 22 -9.01 5.43 17.94
N ASN A 23 -8.45 6.48 18.56
CA ASN A 23 -7.80 6.45 19.87
C ASN A 23 -6.80 5.28 20.06
N THR A 24 -6.11 4.88 19.00
CA THR A 24 -5.14 3.79 19.01
C THR A 24 -3.72 4.35 19.11
N ARG A 25 -2.84 3.65 19.85
CA ARG A 25 -1.40 3.99 19.91
C ARG A 25 -0.68 3.77 18.57
N ILE A 26 -1.23 2.89 17.73
CA ILE A 26 -0.73 2.55 16.40
C ILE A 26 -1.59 3.28 15.36
N SER A 27 -0.99 3.90 14.34
CA SER A 27 -1.75 4.52 13.26
C SER A 27 -2.64 3.52 12.55
N LYS A 28 -3.87 3.94 12.20
CA LYS A 28 -4.92 3.09 11.63
C LYS A 28 -4.45 2.14 10.50
N PRO A 29 -3.65 2.55 9.51
CA PRO A 29 -3.22 1.67 8.41
C PRO A 29 -2.51 0.39 8.89
N PHE A 30 -1.87 0.43 10.07
CA PHE A 30 -1.10 -0.67 10.63
C PHE A 30 -1.87 -1.52 11.64
N ILE A 31 -3.11 -1.15 11.97
CA ILE A 31 -3.94 -1.93 12.89
C ILE A 31 -4.20 -3.31 12.26
N PRO A 32 -3.93 -4.41 12.99
CA PRO A 32 -4.24 -5.75 12.51
C PRO A 32 -5.74 -6.04 12.62
N ILE A 33 -6.32 -6.56 11.55
CA ILE A 33 -7.63 -7.19 11.53
C ILE A 33 -7.41 -8.66 11.20
N PHE A 34 -7.82 -9.56 12.09
CA PHE A 34 -7.51 -11.00 12.00
C PHE A 34 -6.01 -11.28 11.77
N GLY A 35 -5.15 -10.58 12.52
CA GLY A 35 -3.70 -10.76 12.46
C GLY A 35 -2.97 -10.09 11.28
N LYS A 36 -3.70 -9.43 10.38
CA LYS A 36 -3.13 -8.76 9.19
C LYS A 36 -3.42 -7.26 9.17
N PRO A 37 -2.42 -6.39 8.90
CA PRO A 37 -2.64 -4.95 8.85
C PRO A 37 -3.70 -4.54 7.81
N ILE A 38 -4.54 -3.54 8.14
CA ILE A 38 -5.52 -2.96 7.20
C ILE A 38 -4.87 -2.61 5.87
N LEU A 39 -3.71 -1.94 5.91
CA LEU A 39 -2.98 -1.52 4.71
C LEU A 39 -2.53 -2.72 3.85
N ALA A 40 -2.19 -3.85 4.45
CA ALA A 40 -1.83 -5.06 3.72
C ALA A 40 -3.02 -5.64 2.94
N TYR A 41 -4.24 -5.63 3.53
CA TYR A 41 -5.45 -6.02 2.80
C TYR A 41 -5.68 -5.14 1.57
N THR A 42 -5.51 -3.83 1.71
CA THR A 42 -5.67 -2.89 0.61
C THR A 42 -4.65 -3.16 -0.50
N ILE A 43 -3.36 -3.17 -0.17
CA ILE A 43 -2.28 -3.29 -1.16
C ILE A 43 -2.38 -4.61 -1.93
N GLU A 44 -2.72 -5.72 -1.27
CA GLU A 44 -2.88 -7.00 -1.97
C GLU A 44 -3.98 -6.98 -3.04
N LYS A 45 -5.05 -6.19 -2.86
CA LYS A 45 -6.10 -6.07 -3.88
C LYS A 45 -5.57 -5.31 -5.10
N PHE A 46 -4.79 -4.25 -4.90
CA PHE A 46 -4.14 -3.53 -5.99
C PHE A 46 -3.04 -4.36 -6.66
N GLU A 47 -2.26 -5.12 -5.89
CA GLU A 47 -1.22 -6.04 -6.38
C GLU A 47 -1.84 -7.07 -7.34
N LYS A 48 -2.95 -7.69 -6.94
CA LYS A 48 -3.67 -8.71 -7.73
C LYS A 48 -4.44 -8.13 -8.93
N CYS A 49 -4.69 -6.83 -8.95
CA CYS A 49 -5.41 -6.20 -10.07
C CYS A 49 -4.51 -6.14 -11.31
N LYS A 50 -4.88 -6.87 -12.37
CA LYS A 50 -4.11 -6.93 -13.63
C LYS A 50 -3.98 -5.58 -14.33
N LEU A 51 -4.95 -4.68 -14.12
CA LEU A 51 -4.95 -3.36 -14.71
C LEU A 51 -3.92 -2.42 -14.06
N ILE A 52 -3.54 -2.65 -12.80
CA ILE A 52 -2.59 -1.79 -12.09
C ILE A 52 -1.16 -2.23 -12.41
N ASP A 53 -0.36 -1.32 -12.94
CA ASP A 53 1.05 -1.55 -13.26
C ASP A 53 1.96 -1.22 -12.08
N LYS A 54 1.62 -0.17 -11.32
CA LYS A 54 2.43 0.34 -10.22
C LYS A 54 1.58 0.84 -9.07
N ILE A 55 2.15 0.74 -7.87
CA ILE A 55 1.57 1.24 -6.63
C ILE A 55 2.56 2.21 -6.00
N TYR A 56 2.11 3.41 -5.64
CA TYR A 56 2.84 4.33 -4.78
C TYR A 56 2.14 4.42 -3.43
N LEU A 57 2.93 4.31 -2.35
CA LEU A 57 2.45 4.37 -0.98
C LEU A 57 2.90 5.67 -0.33
N ALA A 58 1.96 6.54 -0.03
CA ALA A 58 2.24 7.70 0.81
C ALA A 58 2.06 7.31 2.28
N VAL A 59 3.16 7.00 2.96
CA VAL A 59 3.22 6.70 4.40
C VAL A 59 4.00 7.79 5.13
N SER A 60 3.81 7.94 6.44
CA SER A 60 4.60 8.91 7.18
C SER A 60 6.08 8.49 7.20
N PRO A 61 7.03 9.44 7.27
CA PRO A 61 8.46 9.10 7.29
C PRO A 61 8.84 8.13 8.42
N GLU A 62 8.20 8.27 9.58
CA GLU A 62 8.46 7.44 10.76
C GLU A 62 7.98 5.99 10.57
N GLU A 63 6.99 5.78 9.69
CA GLU A 63 6.36 4.48 9.45
C GLU A 63 6.90 3.79 8.19
N LYS A 64 7.79 4.44 7.42
CA LYS A 64 8.29 3.93 6.14
C LYS A 64 8.97 2.56 6.27
N GLU A 65 9.86 2.42 7.26
CA GLU A 65 10.59 1.17 7.48
C GLU A 65 9.67 0.05 8.02
N LEU A 66 8.73 0.41 8.89
CA LEU A 66 7.73 -0.51 9.42
C LEU A 66 6.84 -1.06 8.29
N CYS A 67 6.37 -0.17 7.39
CA CYS A 67 5.61 -0.55 6.21
C CYS A 67 6.41 -1.47 5.29
N ARG A 68 7.67 -1.13 5.01
CA ARG A 68 8.54 -1.95 4.16
C ARG A 68 8.69 -3.38 4.71
N LYS A 69 9.08 -3.53 5.97
CA LYS A 69 9.30 -4.85 6.59
C LYS A 69 8.02 -5.63 6.78
N ASN A 70 7.01 -5.03 7.43
CA ASN A 70 5.85 -5.78 7.91
C ASN A 70 4.72 -5.91 6.90
N ILE A 71 4.80 -5.19 5.78
CA ILE A 71 3.78 -5.23 4.73
C ILE A 71 4.40 -5.59 3.38
N ILE A 72 5.31 -4.76 2.85
CA ILE A 72 5.82 -4.95 1.48
C ILE A 72 6.57 -6.28 1.37
N LEU A 73 7.59 -6.49 2.22
CA LEU A 73 8.40 -7.70 2.22
C LEU A 73 7.62 -8.91 2.74
N LYS A 74 6.89 -8.76 3.86
CA LYS A 74 6.13 -9.85 4.49
C LYS A 74 5.08 -10.48 3.56
N TYR A 75 4.41 -9.68 2.72
CA TYR A 75 3.36 -10.16 1.81
C TYR A 75 3.82 -10.23 0.34
N ASN A 76 5.13 -10.17 0.07
CA ASN A 76 5.71 -10.27 -1.28
C ASN A 76 5.08 -9.32 -2.31
N ILE A 77 4.84 -8.06 -1.91
CA ILE A 77 4.24 -7.06 -2.79
C ILE A 77 5.30 -6.56 -3.78
N SER A 78 5.05 -6.71 -5.08
CA SER A 78 6.03 -6.42 -6.13
C SER A 78 5.76 -5.12 -6.92
N LYS A 79 4.50 -4.67 -6.97
CA LYS A 79 4.11 -3.48 -7.73
C LYS A 79 4.36 -2.17 -6.99
N VAL A 80 4.68 -2.20 -5.70
CA VAL A 80 5.05 -0.99 -4.95
C VAL A 80 6.39 -0.46 -5.44
N LYS A 81 6.46 0.86 -5.68
CA LYS A 81 7.66 1.59 -6.10
C LYS A 81 7.97 2.71 -5.10
N ASP A 82 9.27 3.00 -4.99
CA ASP A 82 9.82 4.13 -4.22
C ASP A 82 9.66 5.46 -4.98
#